data_AF-S2IZ84-F1
#
_entry.id   AF-S2IZ84-F1
#
_cell.length_a   1.000
_cell.length_b   1.000
_cell.length_c   1.000
_cell.angle_alpha   90.00
_cell.angle_beta   90.00
_cell.angle_gamma   90.00
#
_symmetry.space_group_name_H-M   'P 1'
#
loop_
_entity.id
_entity.type
_entity.pdbx_description
1 polymer ?
#
loop_
_entity_poly.entity_id
_entity_poly.type
_entity_poly.pdbx_seq_one_letter_code
_entity_poly.pdbx_strand_id
1 'polypeptide(L)'
;MDISFPSSVNKIHKKEVQAEFETVTDINIPSFENIDHSMDQKPENWDNDAMQALEWLGLAHLRANRIKQRKEKVDPFVSVYQPPMPLLQDHSTGTLVKFKGFIPTTCIQNMMTIVRKTMASGITSQWTSLTCWGYKDSPHTWNKIGHYEYLNSENDYTLLLLPNKKTAYIYQLYGSHHTKF
;
A
#
# COMPACT_ATOMS: atom_id res chain seq x y z
N MET A 1 10.94 23.02 5.65
CA MET A 1 9.84 23.83 5.09
C MET A 1 9.21 24.52 6.27
N ASP A 2 9.44 25.83 6.40
CA ASP A 2 8.98 26.58 7.57
C ASP A 2 7.55 27.04 7.30
N ILE A 3 6.60 26.54 8.10
CA ILE A 3 5.19 26.89 8.00
C ILE A 3 4.97 28.15 8.84
N SER A 4 4.60 29.25 8.19
CA SER A 4 4.18 30.48 8.87
C SER A 4 2.69 30.40 9.20
N PHE A 5 2.35 30.44 10.49
CA PHE A 5 0.96 30.45 10.94
C PHE A 5 0.42 31.89 11.06
N PRO A 6 -0.89 32.13 10.86
CA PRO A 6 -1.51 33.41 11.14
C PRO A 6 -1.34 33.83 12.61
N SER A 7 -1.30 35.13 12.87
CA SER A 7 -1.15 35.70 14.22
C SER A 7 -2.29 35.34 15.19
N SER A 8 -3.41 34.82 14.69
CA SER A 8 -4.53 34.31 15.48
C SER A 8 -4.30 32.90 16.05
N VAL A 9 -3.30 32.16 15.58
CA VAL A 9 -2.98 30.81 16.06
C VAL A 9 -2.03 30.91 17.26
N ASN A 10 -2.61 30.95 18.46
CA ASN A 10 -1.86 31.20 19.70
C ASN A 10 -1.20 29.96 20.30
N LYS A 11 -1.50 28.76 19.82
CA LYS A 11 -0.94 27.49 20.34
C LYS A 11 -0.67 26.50 19.23
N ILE A 12 0.61 26.24 18.96
CA ILE A 12 1.07 25.24 18.01
C ILE A 12 1.74 24.13 18.81
N HIS A 13 1.31 22.88 18.61
CA HIS A 13 1.96 21.73 19.20
C HIS A 13 2.53 20.87 18.08
N LYS A 14 3.85 20.76 18.01
CA LYS A 14 4.49 19.81 17.11
C LYS A 14 4.31 18.41 17.69
N LYS A 15 3.59 17.55 16.97
CA LYS A 15 3.52 16.13 17.29
C LYS A 15 4.51 15.39 16.40
N GLU A 16 5.44 14.68 17.01
CA GLU A 16 6.36 13.84 16.26
C GLU A 16 5.63 12.65 15.65
N VAL A 17 5.97 12.31 14.41
CA VAL A 17 5.45 11.12 13.74
C VAL A 17 6.18 9.92 14.34
N GLN A 18 5.43 9.00 14.92
CA GLN A 18 5.95 7.76 15.47
C GLN A 18 5.58 6.60 14.56
N ALA A 19 6.48 5.63 14.44
CA ALA A 19 6.24 4.39 13.73
C ALA A 19 5.55 3.39 14.67
N GLU A 20 4.42 2.85 14.25
CA GLU A 20 3.77 1.72 14.89
C GLU A 20 4.18 0.45 14.13
N PHE A 21 4.83 -0.48 14.82
CA PHE A 21 5.26 -1.77 14.27
C PHE A 21 4.35 -2.89 14.74
N GLU A 22 3.99 -3.77 13.83
CA GLU A 22 3.19 -4.95 14.15
C GLU A 22 3.65 -6.15 13.33
N THR A 23 3.90 -7.24 14.03
CA THR A 23 4.16 -8.54 13.41
C THR A 23 2.83 -9.24 13.17
N VAL A 24 2.60 -9.68 11.94
CA VAL A 24 1.40 -10.44 11.57
C VAL A 24 1.81 -11.88 11.32
N THR A 25 1.28 -12.80 12.12
CA THR A 25 1.57 -14.24 12.04
C THR A 25 0.38 -14.99 11.43
N ASP A 26 0.63 -16.22 10.98
CA ASP A 26 -0.40 -17.17 10.56
C ASP A 26 -1.31 -16.61 9.46
N ILE A 27 -0.71 -15.96 8.45
CA ILE A 27 -1.41 -15.41 7.29
C ILE A 27 -0.98 -16.09 5.99
N ASN A 28 -1.93 -16.22 5.07
CA ASN A 28 -1.69 -16.62 3.69
C ASN A 28 -1.07 -15.43 2.95
N ILE A 29 0.25 -15.45 2.76
CA ILE A 29 0.99 -14.41 2.05
C ILE A 29 1.19 -14.85 0.60
N PRO A 30 0.61 -14.18 -0.41
CA PRO A 30 0.87 -14.47 -1.82
C PRO A 30 2.34 -14.24 -2.17
N SER A 31 2.87 -15.02 -3.11
CA SER A 31 4.21 -14.81 -3.67
C SER A 31 4.26 -13.63 -4.65
N PHE A 32 3.15 -13.37 -5.35
CA PHE A 32 3.04 -12.46 -6.48
C PHE A 32 3.99 -12.77 -7.65
N GLU A 33 4.46 -14.01 -7.79
CA GLU A 33 5.40 -14.39 -8.84
C GLU A 33 4.84 -14.19 -10.26
N ASN A 34 3.51 -14.34 -10.45
CA ASN A 34 2.86 -14.16 -11.75
C ASN A 34 2.99 -12.74 -12.31
N ILE A 35 3.18 -11.75 -11.43
CA ILE A 35 3.38 -10.35 -11.79
C ILE A 35 4.85 -9.90 -11.61
N ASP A 36 5.76 -10.80 -11.21
CA ASP A 36 7.20 -10.52 -11.14
C ASP A 36 7.89 -10.83 -12.47
N HIS A 37 7.75 -9.91 -13.43
CA HIS A 37 8.35 -10.01 -14.76
C HIS A 37 9.20 -8.77 -15.07
N SER A 38 10.03 -8.80 -16.11
CA SER A 38 10.71 -7.58 -16.60
C SER A 38 9.74 -6.67 -17.34
N MET A 39 9.97 -5.35 -17.37
CA MET A 39 9.11 -4.39 -18.07
C MET A 39 8.86 -4.70 -19.57
N ASP A 40 9.80 -5.38 -20.24
CA ASP A 40 9.68 -5.77 -21.65
C ASP A 40 8.79 -7.00 -21.87
N GLN A 41 8.43 -7.70 -20.79
CA GLN A 41 7.55 -8.85 -20.79
C GLN A 41 6.18 -8.41 -20.29
N LYS A 42 5.12 -8.82 -20.97
CA LYS A 42 3.75 -8.59 -20.53
C LYS A 42 3.06 -9.94 -20.41
N PRO A 43 3.07 -10.57 -19.22
CA PRO A 43 2.38 -11.83 -19.01
C PRO A 43 0.89 -11.71 -19.34
N GLU A 44 0.30 -12.82 -19.75
CA GLU A 44 -1.14 -12.89 -19.92
C GLU A 44 -1.83 -12.67 -18.56
N ASN A 45 -2.92 -11.90 -18.52
CA ASN A 45 -3.70 -11.59 -17.31
C ASN A 45 -2.97 -10.86 -16.17
N TRP A 46 -1.80 -10.25 -16.44
CA TRP A 46 -1.03 -9.49 -15.44
C TRP A 46 -1.85 -8.42 -14.71
N ASP A 47 -2.84 -7.84 -15.38
CA ASP A 47 -3.72 -6.78 -14.86
C ASP A 47 -4.69 -7.33 -13.81
N ASN A 48 -5.27 -8.50 -14.07
CA ASN A 48 -6.12 -9.20 -13.11
C ASN A 48 -5.32 -9.65 -11.87
N ASP A 49 -4.11 -10.17 -12.07
CA ASP A 49 -3.22 -10.57 -10.96
C ASP A 49 -2.75 -9.34 -10.16
N ALA A 50 -2.48 -8.22 -10.84
CA ALA A 50 -2.14 -6.96 -10.17
C ALA A 50 -3.33 -6.42 -9.35
N MET A 51 -4.58 -6.55 -9.82
CA MET A 51 -5.77 -6.17 -9.05
C MET A 51 -5.99 -7.07 -7.83
N GLN A 52 -5.82 -8.39 -8.01
CA GLN A 52 -5.86 -9.36 -6.91
C GLN A 52 -4.81 -9.05 -5.83
N ALA A 53 -3.60 -8.65 -6.25
CA ALA A 53 -2.57 -8.20 -5.32
C ALA A 53 -3.00 -6.96 -4.53
N LEU A 54 -3.58 -5.96 -5.20
CA LEU A 54 -4.09 -4.75 -4.55
C LEU A 54 -5.20 -5.07 -3.53
N GLU A 55 -6.13 -5.96 -3.87
CA GLU A 55 -7.21 -6.39 -2.97
C GLU A 55 -6.65 -7.07 -1.72
N TRP A 56 -5.74 -8.04 -1.89
CA TRP A 56 -5.12 -8.74 -0.76
C TRP A 56 -4.33 -7.76 0.13
N LEU A 57 -3.60 -6.81 -0.46
CA LEU A 57 -2.89 -5.76 0.28
C LEU A 57 -3.86 -4.90 1.10
N GLY A 58 -5.01 -4.54 0.54
CA GLY A 58 -6.08 -3.84 1.27
C GLY A 58 -6.54 -4.62 2.50
N LEU A 59 -6.78 -5.93 2.35
CA LEU A 59 -7.16 -6.81 3.46
C LEU A 59 -6.06 -6.93 4.52
N ALA A 60 -4.79 -6.92 4.11
CA ALA A 60 -3.65 -6.91 5.03
C ALA A 60 -3.60 -5.63 5.87
N HIS A 61 -3.81 -4.45 5.26
CA HIS A 61 -3.90 -3.18 5.99
C HIS A 61 -5.07 -3.15 7.00
N LEU A 62 -6.18 -3.82 6.67
CA LEU A 62 -7.34 -3.96 7.55
C LEU A 62 -7.20 -5.07 8.60
N ARG A 63 -6.13 -5.86 8.55
CA ARG A 63 -5.93 -7.07 9.39
C ARG A 63 -7.12 -8.02 9.30
N ALA A 64 -7.67 -8.16 8.09
CA ALA A 64 -8.88 -8.92 7.90
C ALA A 64 -8.67 -10.38 8.33
N ASN A 65 -9.62 -10.94 9.10
CA ASN A 65 -9.57 -12.35 9.48
C ASN A 65 -9.59 -13.33 8.27
N ARG A 66 -9.82 -12.82 7.05
CA ARG A 66 -9.88 -13.58 5.80
C ARG A 66 -8.50 -13.94 5.25
N ILE A 67 -7.46 -13.17 5.57
CA ILE A 67 -6.09 -13.48 5.14
C ILE A 67 -5.37 -14.45 6.08
N LYS A 68 -5.97 -14.79 7.23
CA LYS A 68 -5.41 -15.77 8.17
C LYS A 68 -5.44 -17.18 7.59
N GLN A 69 -4.42 -17.97 7.89
CA GLN A 69 -4.39 -19.40 7.64
C GLN A 69 -5.50 -20.06 8.44
N ARG A 70 -6.45 -20.70 7.75
CA ARG A 70 -7.55 -21.44 8.38
C ARG A 70 -7.45 -22.90 7.98
N LYS A 71 -7.68 -23.78 8.96
CA LYS A 71 -7.82 -25.22 8.71
C LYS A 71 -9.17 -25.56 8.08
N GLU A 72 -10.18 -24.74 8.33
CA GLU A 72 -11.55 -24.94 7.85
C GLU A 72 -11.80 -24.18 6.55
N LYS A 73 -12.48 -24.85 5.61
CA LYS A 73 -12.89 -24.26 4.34
C LYS A 73 -13.80 -23.06 4.61
N VAL A 74 -13.51 -21.91 3.99
CA VAL A 74 -14.34 -20.72 4.13
C VAL A 74 -15.77 -21.05 3.68
N ASP A 75 -16.76 -20.74 4.52
CA ASP A 75 -18.16 -20.88 4.17
C ASP A 75 -18.49 -19.93 3.00
N PRO A 76 -18.86 -20.46 1.82
CA PRO A 76 -19.15 -19.64 0.65
C PRO A 76 -20.38 -18.73 0.83
N PHE A 77 -21.26 -19.00 1.80
CA PHE A 77 -22.36 -18.09 2.16
C PHE A 77 -21.88 -16.88 2.96
N VAL A 78 -20.69 -16.93 3.55
CA VAL A 78 -20.08 -15.84 4.32
C VAL A 78 -19.10 -15.03 3.46
N SER A 79 -18.37 -15.68 2.56
CA SER A 79 -17.54 -15.02 1.52
C SER A 79 -16.90 -16.03 0.58
N VAL A 80 -16.70 -15.58 -0.66
CA VAL A 80 -15.98 -16.31 -1.70
C VAL A 80 -14.52 -15.85 -1.88
N TYR A 81 -14.04 -14.92 -1.05
CA TYR A 81 -12.67 -14.40 -1.19
C TYR A 81 -11.64 -15.50 -0.94
N GLN A 82 -10.64 -15.55 -1.82
CA GLN A 82 -9.46 -16.41 -1.69
C GLN A 82 -8.20 -15.59 -1.91
N PRO A 83 -7.12 -15.84 -1.15
CA PRO A 83 -5.87 -15.16 -1.38
C PRO A 83 -5.29 -15.52 -2.76
N PRO A 84 -4.62 -14.57 -3.44
CA PRO A 84 -3.98 -14.83 -4.73
C PRO A 84 -2.93 -15.95 -4.62
N MET A 85 -2.93 -16.85 -5.59
CA MET A 85 -1.99 -17.97 -5.67
C MET A 85 -0.83 -17.65 -6.62
N PRO A 86 0.37 -18.24 -6.42
CA PRO A 86 0.72 -19.14 -5.32
C PRO A 86 1.07 -18.41 -4.03
N LEU A 87 0.95 -19.09 -2.90
CA LEU A 87 1.34 -18.58 -1.58
C LEU A 87 2.84 -18.81 -1.31
N LEU A 88 3.43 -17.95 -0.49
CA LEU A 88 4.68 -18.22 0.20
C LEU A 88 4.49 -19.38 1.19
N GLN A 89 5.60 -19.99 1.63
CA GLN A 89 5.63 -21.17 2.50
C GLN A 89 4.67 -21.06 3.71
N ASP A 90 4.20 -22.22 4.19
CA ASP A 90 3.33 -22.32 5.37
C ASP A 90 3.97 -21.62 6.59
N HIS A 91 3.14 -21.01 7.45
CA HIS A 91 3.54 -20.19 8.60
C HIS A 91 4.33 -18.90 8.28
N SER A 92 4.15 -18.35 7.08
CA SER A 92 4.73 -17.05 6.72
C SER A 92 4.33 -15.93 7.69
N THR A 93 5.30 -15.08 8.04
CA THR A 93 5.12 -13.94 8.94
C THR A 93 5.39 -12.64 8.18
N GLY A 94 4.55 -11.62 8.40
CA GLY A 94 4.71 -10.29 7.82
C GLY A 94 4.99 -9.24 8.88
N THR A 95 5.52 -8.08 8.47
CA THR A 95 5.64 -6.89 9.32
C THR A 95 4.86 -5.75 8.70
N LEU A 96 3.92 -5.18 9.44
CA LEU A 96 3.22 -3.96 9.10
C LEU A 96 3.85 -2.79 9.86
N VAL A 97 4.18 -1.73 9.13
CA VAL A 97 4.69 -0.49 9.72
C VAL A 97 3.75 0.64 9.33
N LYS A 98 3.24 1.35 10.34
CA LYS A 98 2.26 2.42 10.14
C LYS A 98 2.80 3.74 10.69
N PHE A 99 2.65 4.78 9.87
CA PHE A 99 2.93 6.16 10.25
C PHE A 99 1.63 6.95 10.13
N LYS A 100 1.34 7.82 11.10
CA LYS A 100 0.14 8.67 11.08
C LYS A 100 0.49 10.11 11.38
N GLY A 101 -0.06 11.03 10.60
CA GLY A 101 0.09 12.46 10.79
C GLY A 101 0.29 13.18 9.47
N PHE A 102 0.81 14.40 9.54
CA PHE A 102 1.14 15.20 8.38
C PHE A 102 2.55 14.82 7.89
N ILE A 103 2.61 13.86 6.96
CA ILE A 103 3.87 13.26 6.50
C ILE A 103 4.34 13.98 5.22
N PRO A 104 5.51 14.63 5.23
CA PRO A 104 6.06 15.27 4.03
C PRO A 104 6.40 14.25 2.94
N THR A 105 6.29 14.65 1.68
CA THR A 105 6.65 13.80 0.52
C THR A 105 8.12 13.36 0.55
N THR A 106 9.02 14.19 1.06
CA THR A 106 10.43 13.84 1.26
C THR A 106 10.61 12.68 2.25
N CYS A 107 9.75 12.59 3.27
CA CYS A 107 9.75 11.47 4.21
C CYS A 107 9.36 10.16 3.50
N ILE A 108 8.32 10.20 2.66
CA ILE A 108 7.87 9.05 1.87
C ILE A 108 8.97 8.60 0.88
N GLN A 109 9.64 9.55 0.22
CA GLN A 109 10.79 9.26 -0.66
C GLN A 109 11.94 8.59 0.10
N ASN A 110 12.22 9.04 1.32
CA ASN A 110 13.24 8.41 2.17
C ASN A 110 12.83 7.00 2.59
N MET A 111 11.57 6.77 2.96
CA MET A 111 11.05 5.43 3.26
C MET A 111 11.19 4.49 2.07
N MET A 112 10.81 4.95 0.88
CA MET A 112 10.96 4.21 -0.38
C MET A 112 12.43 3.84 -0.66
N THR A 113 13.36 4.76 -0.38
CA THR A 113 14.80 4.52 -0.51
C THR A 113 15.29 3.48 0.49
N ILE A 114 14.85 3.56 1.75
CA ILE A 114 15.20 2.59 2.80
C ILE A 114 14.70 1.20 2.42
N VAL A 115 13.43 1.08 2.01
CA VAL A 115 12.84 -0.19 1.58
C VAL A 115 13.61 -0.80 0.40
N ARG A 116 13.99 -0.01 -0.61
CA ARG A 116 14.83 -0.52 -1.70
C ARG A 116 16.18 -1.01 -1.22
N LYS A 117 16.79 -0.33 -0.24
CA LYS A 117 18.07 -0.75 0.35
C LYS A 117 17.92 -2.06 1.13
N THR A 118 16.86 -2.23 1.92
CA THR A 118 16.61 -3.48 2.68
C THR A 118 16.31 -4.66 1.76
N MET A 119 15.58 -4.42 0.66
CA MET A 119 15.40 -5.43 -0.39
C MET A 119 16.73 -5.74 -1.09
N ALA A 120 17.53 -4.71 -1.39
CA ALA A 120 18.81 -4.90 -2.06
C ALA A 120 19.83 -5.68 -1.21
N SER A 121 19.79 -5.52 0.10
CA SER A 121 20.62 -6.26 1.07
C SER A 121 20.07 -7.65 1.41
N GLY A 122 18.93 -8.06 0.85
CA GLY A 122 18.32 -9.36 1.10
C GLY A 122 17.63 -9.51 2.46
N ILE A 123 17.46 -8.42 3.23
CA ILE A 123 16.70 -8.43 4.49
C ILE A 123 15.22 -8.70 4.19
N THR A 124 14.72 -8.14 3.09
CA THR A 124 13.36 -8.40 2.58
C THR A 124 13.49 -9.03 1.20
N SER A 125 13.44 -10.36 1.14
CA SER A 125 13.74 -11.12 -0.08
C SER A 125 12.54 -11.45 -0.96
N GLN A 126 11.32 -11.22 -0.46
CA GLN A 126 10.07 -11.51 -1.17
C GLN A 126 9.58 -10.24 -1.86
N TRP A 127 8.51 -9.62 -1.37
CA TRP A 127 8.02 -8.34 -1.86
C TRP A 127 7.81 -7.36 -0.70
N THR A 128 7.59 -6.10 -1.02
CA THR A 128 7.17 -5.08 -0.05
C THR A 128 6.15 -4.15 -0.67
N SER A 129 5.16 -3.73 0.11
CA SER A 129 4.20 -2.71 -0.29
C SER A 129 4.37 -1.43 0.52
N LEU A 130 4.24 -0.28 -0.14
CA LEU A 130 4.11 1.02 0.51
C LEU A 130 2.79 1.65 0.08
N THR A 131 1.85 1.74 1.01
CA THR A 131 0.56 2.41 0.78
C THR A 131 0.53 3.75 1.51
N CYS A 132 0.19 4.79 0.77
CA CYS A 132 -0.02 6.13 1.30
C CYS A 132 -1.49 6.48 1.18
N TRP A 133 -2.14 6.68 2.32
CA TRP A 133 -3.48 7.23 2.38
C TRP A 133 -3.40 8.74 2.42
N GLY A 134 -4.00 9.37 1.42
CA GLY A 134 -4.04 10.80 1.30
C GLY A 134 -5.15 11.43 2.15
N TYR A 135 -5.23 12.75 2.11
CA TYR A 135 -6.29 13.48 2.79
C TYR A 135 -7.47 13.67 1.86
N LYS A 136 -8.65 13.26 2.32
CA LYS A 136 -9.92 13.46 1.63
C LYS A 136 -10.13 14.92 1.21
N ASP A 137 -9.77 15.85 2.09
CA ASP A 137 -10.04 17.29 1.91
C ASP A 137 -8.88 18.02 1.20
N SER A 138 -8.10 17.31 0.38
CA SER A 138 -7.05 17.93 -0.44
C SER A 138 -7.70 18.63 -1.64
N PRO A 139 -7.55 19.94 -1.88
CA PRO A 139 -8.20 20.60 -3.02
C PRO A 139 -7.53 20.30 -4.36
N HIS A 140 -6.21 20.06 -4.35
CA HIS A 140 -5.42 19.73 -5.52
C HIS A 140 -4.52 18.53 -5.22
N THR A 141 -4.57 17.53 -6.09
CA THR A 141 -3.71 16.35 -6.01
C THR A 141 -3.11 16.08 -7.39
N TRP A 142 -2.16 15.13 -7.50
CA TRP A 142 -1.65 14.63 -8.78
C TRP A 142 -1.31 15.71 -9.84
N ASN A 143 -0.29 16.54 -9.57
CA ASN A 143 0.14 17.61 -10.49
C ASN A 143 -0.96 18.64 -10.81
N LYS A 144 -1.56 19.20 -9.75
CA LYS A 144 -2.57 20.29 -9.79
C LYS A 144 -3.93 19.88 -10.37
N ILE A 145 -4.21 18.59 -10.48
CA ILE A 145 -5.56 18.12 -10.82
C ILE A 145 -6.49 18.48 -9.66
N GLY A 146 -7.60 19.14 -9.98
CA GLY A 146 -8.66 19.46 -9.02
C GLY A 146 -9.20 18.18 -8.39
N HIS A 147 -9.18 18.13 -7.07
CA HIS A 147 -9.72 17.02 -6.30
C HIS A 147 -11.04 17.51 -5.72
N TYR A 148 -12.12 17.17 -6.40
CA TYR A 148 -13.46 17.66 -6.05
C TYR A 148 -14.12 16.71 -5.05
N GLU A 149 -14.41 17.25 -3.87
CA GLU A 149 -15.16 16.61 -2.81
C GLU A 149 -16.64 16.46 -3.23
N TYR A 150 -16.95 15.39 -3.96
CA TYR A 150 -18.35 14.99 -4.14
C TYR A 150 -18.64 13.66 -3.43
N LEU A 151 -17.99 12.56 -3.83
CA LEU A 151 -18.13 11.25 -3.15
C LEU A 151 -16.79 10.51 -3.15
N ASN A 152 -16.29 10.14 -1.97
CA ASN A 152 -15.05 9.36 -1.77
C ASN A 152 -13.87 9.87 -2.61
N SER A 153 -13.46 11.11 -2.32
CA SER A 153 -12.28 11.72 -2.90
C SER A 153 -11.04 11.15 -2.21
N GLU A 154 -10.57 9.98 -2.66
CA GLU A 154 -9.34 9.35 -2.19
C GLU A 154 -8.20 9.68 -3.16
N ASN A 155 -7.05 10.10 -2.63
CA ASN A 155 -5.83 10.32 -3.41
C ASN A 155 -4.74 9.33 -3.00
N ASP A 156 -5.19 8.13 -2.71
CA ASP A 156 -4.40 7.04 -2.19
C ASP A 156 -3.55 6.43 -3.30
N TYR A 157 -2.40 5.92 -2.91
CA TYR A 157 -1.61 5.11 -3.83
C TYR A 157 -0.89 4.01 -3.10
N THR A 158 -0.72 2.90 -3.80
CA THR A 158 0.04 1.74 -3.32
C THR A 158 1.17 1.45 -4.29
N LEU A 159 2.37 1.31 -3.76
CA LEU A 159 3.54 0.83 -4.48
C LEU A 159 3.77 -0.62 -4.07
N LEU A 160 3.73 -1.55 -5.02
CA LEU A 160 4.14 -2.94 -4.79
C LEU A 160 5.50 -3.16 -5.45
N LEU A 161 6.48 -3.56 -4.63
CA LEU A 161 7.87 -3.75 -5.01
C LEU A 161 8.19 -5.24 -5.01
N LEU A 162 8.58 -5.76 -6.17
CA LEU A 162 8.83 -7.18 -6.39
C LEU A 162 10.35 -7.50 -6.33
N PRO A 163 10.73 -8.75 -6.01
CA PRO A 163 12.11 -9.10 -5.64
C PRO A 163 13.11 -8.95 -6.79
N ASN A 164 12.71 -9.12 -8.05
CA ASN A 164 13.64 -9.03 -9.19
C ASN A 164 14.18 -7.62 -9.46
N LYS A 165 13.85 -6.61 -8.63
CA LYS A 165 14.33 -5.21 -8.69
C LYS A 165 14.04 -4.48 -10.01
N LYS A 166 13.35 -5.12 -10.96
CA LYS A 166 13.06 -4.60 -12.30
C LYS A 166 11.67 -4.01 -12.43
N THR A 167 10.73 -4.42 -11.58
CA THR A 167 9.32 -4.05 -11.71
C THR A 167 8.75 -3.58 -10.39
N ALA A 168 7.98 -2.49 -10.46
CA ALA A 168 7.20 -1.96 -9.37
C ALA A 168 5.83 -1.57 -9.93
N TYR A 169 4.78 -2.02 -9.26
CA TYR A 169 3.42 -1.60 -9.60
C TYR A 169 3.07 -0.35 -8.80
N ILE A 170 2.50 0.62 -9.49
CA ILE A 170 1.97 1.84 -8.89
C ILE A 170 0.47 1.84 -9.11
N TYR A 171 -0.27 1.56 -8.05
CA TYR A 171 -1.73 1.68 -8.03
C TYR A 171 -2.05 3.10 -7.59
N GLN A 172 -2.63 3.89 -8.49
CA GLN A 172 -3.17 5.20 -8.18
C GLN A 172 -4.69 5.06 -8.07
N LEU A 173 -5.21 5.30 -6.87
CA LEU A 173 -6.64 5.27 -6.60
C LEU A 173 -7.18 6.68 -6.82
N TYR A 174 -8.23 6.78 -7.63
CA TYR A 174 -8.88 8.03 -7.97
C TYR A 174 -10.29 8.04 -7.40
N GLY A 175 -10.68 9.17 -6.82
CA GLY A 175 -12.05 9.41 -6.41
C GLY A 175 -12.99 9.52 -7.62
N SER A 176 -14.30 9.45 -7.34
CA SER A 176 -15.37 9.45 -8.35
C SER A 176 -15.33 10.60 -9.37
N HIS A 177 -14.73 11.75 -9.02
CA HIS A 177 -14.66 12.96 -9.85
C HIS A 177 -13.24 13.52 -10.03
N HIS A 178 -12.26 12.65 -10.32
CA HIS A 178 -10.94 13.07 -10.79
C HIS A 178 -10.94 13.24 -12.32
N THR A 179 -11.07 14.47 -12.82
CA THR A 179 -10.95 14.77 -14.25
C THR A 179 -9.51 15.14 -14.63
N LYS A 180 -8.87 14.37 -15.50
CA LYS A 180 -7.68 14.82 -16.24
C LYS A 180 -8.16 15.85 -17.27
N PHE A 181 -7.78 17.11 -17.10
CA PHE A 181 -7.92 18.13 -18.14
C PHE A 181 -6.85 17.96 -19.22
#